data_AF-A0A1I3G3G8-F1
#
_entry.id   AF-A0A1I3G3G8-F1
#
_cell.length_a   1.000
_cell.length_b   1.000
_cell.length_c   1.000
_cell.angle_alpha   90.00
_cell.angle_beta   90.00
_cell.angle_gamma   90.00
#
_symmetry.space_group_name_H-M   'P 1'
#
loop_
_entity.id
_entity.type
_entity.pdbx_description
1 polymer ?
#
loop_
_entity_poly.entity_id
_entity_poly.type
_entity_poly.pdbx_seq_one_letter_code
_entity_poly.pdbx_strand_id
1 'polypeptide(L)'
;MTKGLAASVRARLLNVAKAQGTDFNQVLVRFALERMLYRLSQSKHADQFLLKGALLFALWYDMPHRPTRDADLLGFGPSDLASITQTFRDIAGVDVEDGIIFDPATVSVEEIRKDAGYAGAQVLITGEIAKARCKTQIDIGFGDAVTPGPVHAIYPVLLEDLSAANIPRLYRRLGKASRHCLARHDQ
;
A
#
# COMPACT_ATOMS: atom_id res chain seq x y z
N MET A 1 12.61 -4.63 -23.85
CA MET A 1 12.53 -5.94 -23.16
C MET A 1 11.42 -6.03 -22.10
N THR A 2 10.68 -4.95 -21.83
CA THR A 2 9.62 -4.86 -20.81
C THR A 2 8.34 -5.68 -21.08
N LYS A 3 7.95 -5.89 -22.35
CA LYS A 3 6.73 -6.64 -22.70
C LYS A 3 6.76 -8.11 -22.23
N GLY A 4 7.93 -8.75 -22.28
CA GLY A 4 8.11 -10.13 -21.81
C GLY A 4 7.97 -10.25 -20.30
N LEU A 5 8.57 -9.31 -19.56
CA LEU A 5 8.46 -9.24 -18.11
C LEU A 5 7.00 -9.04 -17.66
N ALA A 6 6.31 -8.03 -18.20
CA ALA A 6 4.92 -7.75 -17.82
C ALA A 6 3.98 -8.96 -18.08
N ALA A 7 4.18 -9.67 -19.19
CA ALA A 7 3.42 -10.88 -19.50
C ALA A 7 3.73 -12.03 -18.52
N SER A 8 5.01 -12.22 -18.18
CA SER A 8 5.45 -13.20 -17.17
C SER A 8 4.86 -12.91 -15.79
N VAL A 9 4.97 -11.67 -15.31
CA VAL A 9 4.41 -11.24 -14.03
C VAL A 9 2.89 -11.44 -14.03
N ARG A 10 2.18 -11.06 -15.09
CA ARG A 10 0.73 -11.29 -15.22
C ARG A 10 0.36 -12.77 -15.12
N ALA A 11 1.11 -13.65 -15.78
CA ALA A 11 0.89 -15.09 -15.72
C ALA A 11 1.10 -15.65 -14.30
N ARG A 12 2.13 -15.15 -13.59
CA ARG A 12 2.40 -15.52 -12.19
C ARG A 12 1.28 -15.04 -11.25
N LEU A 13 0.77 -13.82 -11.43
CA LEU A 13 -0.37 -13.31 -10.67
C LEU A 13 -1.66 -14.12 -10.93
N LEU A 14 -1.87 -14.62 -12.15
CA LEU A 14 -2.96 -15.55 -12.44
C LEU A 14 -2.82 -16.88 -11.68
N ASN A 15 -1.59 -17.38 -11.52
CA ASN A 15 -1.33 -18.59 -10.72
C ASN A 15 -1.60 -18.34 -9.23
N VAL A 16 -1.22 -17.16 -8.71
CA VAL A 16 -1.56 -16.75 -7.34
C VAL A 16 -3.07 -16.72 -7.14
N ALA A 17 -3.82 -16.10 -8.06
CA ALA A 17 -5.28 -16.04 -7.98
C ALA A 17 -5.93 -17.44 -7.95
N LYS A 18 -5.45 -18.36 -8.80
CA LYS A 18 -5.90 -19.76 -8.82
C LYS A 18 -5.57 -20.50 -7.52
N ALA A 19 -4.35 -20.35 -7.01
CA ALA A 19 -3.91 -21.02 -5.79
C ALA A 19 -4.67 -20.54 -4.55
N GLN A 20 -5.04 -19.26 -4.50
CA GLN A 20 -5.79 -18.65 -3.40
C GLN A 20 -7.32 -18.77 -3.57
N GLY A 21 -7.81 -19.22 -4.73
CA GLY A 21 -9.26 -19.26 -5.03
C GLY A 21 -9.91 -17.87 -5.09
N THR A 22 -9.14 -16.82 -5.41
CA THR A 22 -9.59 -15.42 -5.43
C THR A 22 -9.74 -14.88 -6.84
N ASP A 23 -10.57 -13.85 -7.02
CA ASP A 23 -10.68 -13.15 -8.29
C ASP A 23 -9.34 -12.49 -8.71
N PHE A 24 -8.99 -12.60 -9.99
CA PHE A 24 -7.73 -12.06 -10.51
C PHE A 24 -7.62 -10.54 -10.33
N ASN A 25 -8.72 -9.78 -10.41
CA ASN A 25 -8.65 -8.34 -10.20
C ASN A 25 -8.30 -7.99 -8.75
N GLN A 26 -8.69 -8.82 -7.77
CA GLN A 26 -8.30 -8.60 -6.38
C GLN A 26 -6.79 -8.79 -6.18
N VAL A 27 -6.22 -9.83 -6.80
CA VAL A 27 -4.77 -10.04 -6.82
C VAL A 27 -4.06 -8.90 -7.54
N LEU A 28 -4.61 -8.44 -8.65
CA LEU A 28 -4.05 -7.33 -9.42
C LEU A 28 -4.05 -6.01 -8.65
N VAL A 29 -5.14 -5.69 -7.95
CA VAL A 29 -5.22 -4.50 -7.08
C VAL A 29 -4.23 -4.61 -5.92
N ARG A 30 -4.17 -5.77 -5.25
CA ARG A 30 -3.20 -6.02 -4.17
C ARG A 30 -1.76 -5.84 -4.66
N PHE A 31 -1.44 -6.37 -5.85
CA PHE A 31 -0.14 -6.20 -6.47
C PHE A 31 0.14 -4.73 -6.78
N ALA A 32 -0.81 -4.00 -7.36
CA ALA A 32 -0.63 -2.58 -7.66
C ALA A 32 -0.39 -1.74 -6.39
N LEU A 33 -1.13 -2.01 -5.30
CA LEU A 33 -0.90 -1.34 -4.01
C LEU A 33 0.49 -1.63 -3.46
N GLU A 34 0.91 -2.91 -3.45
CA GLU A 34 2.27 -3.31 -3.04
C GLU A 34 3.34 -2.58 -3.86
N ARG A 35 3.20 -2.55 -5.20
CA ARG A 35 4.18 -1.94 -6.10
C ARG A 35 4.18 -0.40 -6.02
N MET A 36 3.06 0.22 -5.64
CA MET A 36 2.99 1.64 -5.32
C MET A 36 3.71 1.96 -3.99
N LEU A 37 3.50 1.15 -2.95
CA LEU A 37 4.23 1.28 -1.68
C LEU A 37 5.73 1.10 -1.86
N TYR A 38 6.15 0.18 -2.72
CA TYR A 38 7.57 0.02 -3.07
C TYR A 38 8.12 1.30 -3.69
N ARG A 39 7.47 1.85 -4.73
CA ARG A 39 7.89 3.12 -5.35
C ARG A 39 7.91 4.28 -4.36
N LEU A 40 6.92 4.38 -3.47
CA LEU A 40 6.91 5.36 -2.39
C LEU A 40 8.16 5.22 -1.50
N SER A 41 8.50 4.00 -1.07
CA SER A 41 9.69 3.74 -0.24
C SER A 41 11.03 4.07 -0.92
N GLN A 42 11.07 4.05 -2.25
CA GLN A 42 12.26 4.39 -3.04
C GLN A 42 12.30 5.87 -3.46
N SER A 43 11.24 6.63 -3.17
CA SER A 43 11.14 8.04 -3.55
C SER A 43 11.71 8.97 -2.49
N LYS A 44 12.02 10.21 -2.90
CA LYS A 44 12.35 11.31 -1.98
C LYS A 44 11.23 11.66 -0.97
N HIS A 45 10.04 11.09 -1.15
CA HIS A 45 8.86 11.34 -0.33
C HIS A 45 8.62 10.26 0.73
N ALA A 46 9.48 9.24 0.82
CA ALA A 46 9.29 8.10 1.73
C ALA A 46 9.02 8.51 3.19
N ASP A 47 9.77 9.49 3.70
CA ASP A 47 9.65 9.96 5.09
C ASP A 47 8.44 10.90 5.34
N GLN A 48 7.69 11.25 4.28
CA GLN A 48 6.49 12.09 4.40
C GLN A 48 5.22 11.29 4.63
N PHE A 49 5.26 9.96 4.59
CA PHE A 49 4.06 9.13 4.70
C PHE A 49 4.25 7.96 5.64
N LEU A 50 3.23 7.69 6.47
CA LEU A 50 3.16 6.49 7.29
C LEU A 50 2.04 5.58 6.80
N LEU A 51 2.35 4.30 6.60
CA LEU A 51 1.34 3.30 6.28
C LEU A 51 0.42 3.07 7.48
N LYS A 52 -0.90 3.08 7.21
CA LYS A 52 -1.95 2.73 8.16
C LYS A 52 -3.03 1.87 7.50
N GLY A 53 -4.13 1.66 8.23
CA GLY A 53 -5.31 0.98 7.70
C GLY A 53 -5.12 -0.52 7.45
N ALA A 54 -5.93 -1.06 6.54
CA ALA A 54 -6.09 -2.50 6.38
C ALA A 54 -4.86 -3.20 5.75
N LEU A 55 -4.02 -2.48 5.01
CA LEU A 55 -2.77 -3.06 4.48
C LEU A 55 -1.81 -3.50 5.60
N LEU A 56 -1.88 -2.91 6.80
CA LEU A 56 -1.08 -3.38 7.94
C LEU A 56 -1.44 -4.80 8.40
N PHE A 57 -2.63 -5.32 8.06
CA PHE A 57 -2.96 -6.69 8.41
C PHE A 57 -2.07 -7.72 7.71
N ALA A 58 -1.55 -7.40 6.53
CA ALA A 58 -0.58 -8.24 5.83
C ALA A 58 0.75 -8.39 6.61
N LEU A 59 1.04 -7.51 7.57
CA LEU A 59 2.23 -7.59 8.43
C LEU A 59 2.02 -8.39 9.72
N TRP A 60 0.77 -8.64 10.11
CA TRP A 60 0.45 -9.17 11.45
C TRP A 60 -0.29 -10.50 11.41
N TYR A 61 -0.87 -10.86 10.28
CA TYR A 61 -1.70 -12.04 10.14
C TYR A 61 -1.33 -12.81 8.87
N ASP A 62 -1.19 -14.13 9.01
CA ASP A 62 -0.95 -15.06 7.88
C ASP A 62 -2.24 -15.41 7.12
N MET A 63 -3.39 -14.94 7.59
CA MET A 63 -4.71 -15.22 7.01
C MET A 63 -5.13 -14.13 6.01
N PRO A 64 -5.84 -14.49 4.93
CA PRO A 64 -6.39 -13.51 4.01
C PRO A 64 -7.42 -12.64 4.74
N HIS A 65 -6.97 -11.45 5.16
CA HIS A 65 -7.88 -10.39 5.57
C HIS A 65 -8.79 -10.04 4.38
N ARG A 66 -9.95 -9.41 4.65
CA ARG A 66 -10.83 -8.84 3.62
C ARG A 66 -9.96 -8.16 2.53
N PRO A 67 -10.21 -8.45 1.24
CA PRO A 67 -9.50 -7.83 0.13
C PRO A 67 -9.50 -6.31 0.31
N THR A 68 -8.31 -5.75 0.53
CA THR A 68 -8.12 -4.32 0.70
C THR A 68 -7.98 -3.70 -0.69
N ARG A 69 -8.72 -2.62 -0.95
CA ARG A 69 -8.84 -2.02 -2.29
C ARG A 69 -8.02 -0.76 -2.45
N ASP A 70 -7.49 -0.26 -1.34
CA ASP A 70 -6.88 1.04 -1.16
C ASP A 70 -5.69 0.97 -0.20
N ALA A 71 -4.79 1.94 -0.29
CA ALA A 71 -3.77 2.17 0.71
C ALA A 71 -4.17 3.36 1.58
N ASP A 72 -4.17 3.21 2.90
CA ASP A 72 -4.29 4.35 3.80
C ASP A 72 -2.90 4.84 4.22
N LEU A 73 -2.65 6.12 4.02
CA LEU A 73 -1.45 6.81 4.48
C LEU A 73 -1.81 7.93 5.47
N LEU A 74 -0.89 8.21 6.39
CA LEU A 74 -0.86 9.46 7.15
C LEU A 74 0.27 10.31 6.58
N GLY A 75 -0.07 11.48 6.02
CA GLY A 75 0.87 12.40 5.41
C GLY A 75 1.44 13.44 6.39
N PHE A 76 2.69 13.82 6.15
CA PHE A 76 3.43 14.89 6.83
C PHE A 76 3.95 15.87 5.78
N GLY A 77 3.68 17.16 5.95
CA GLY A 77 4.08 18.20 4.99
C GLY A 77 2.89 18.81 4.24
N PRO A 78 3.10 19.34 3.01
CA PRO A 78 2.06 20.02 2.24
C PRO A 78 0.85 19.12 1.98
N SER A 79 -0.33 19.57 2.39
CA SER A 79 -1.59 18.82 2.28
C SER A 79 -2.52 19.37 1.20
N ASP A 80 -2.09 20.35 0.41
CA ASP A 80 -2.87 20.86 -0.71
C ASP A 80 -2.87 19.87 -1.89
N LEU A 81 -3.96 19.85 -2.66
CA LEU A 81 -4.17 18.86 -3.72
C LEU A 81 -3.10 18.94 -4.82
N ALA A 82 -2.55 20.12 -5.10
CA ALA A 82 -1.53 20.30 -6.14
C ALA A 82 -0.20 19.67 -5.72
N SER A 83 0.23 19.90 -4.48
CA SER A 83 1.40 19.25 -3.90
C SER A 83 1.25 17.73 -3.88
N ILE A 84 0.09 17.21 -3.43
CA ILE A 84 -0.17 15.77 -3.41
C ILE A 84 -0.15 15.19 -4.83
N THR A 85 -0.76 15.87 -5.81
CA THR A 85 -0.73 15.45 -7.22
C THR A 85 0.70 15.32 -7.72
N GLN A 86 1.55 16.32 -7.46
CA GLN A 86 2.95 16.28 -7.89
C GLN A 86 3.73 15.18 -7.18
N THR A 87 3.52 15.00 -5.88
CA THR A 87 4.14 13.92 -5.09
C THR A 87 3.82 12.54 -5.68
N PHE A 88 2.56 12.27 -6.01
CA PHE A 88 2.18 10.96 -6.57
C PHE A 88 2.59 10.78 -8.04
N ARG A 89 2.76 11.87 -8.80
CA ARG A 89 3.42 11.80 -10.12
C ARG A 89 4.90 11.43 -10.00
N ASP A 90 5.61 12.03 -9.05
CA ASP A 90 7.01 11.71 -8.78
C ASP A 90 7.16 10.24 -8.33
N ILE A 91 6.28 9.76 -7.44
CA ILE A 91 6.27 8.36 -6.98
C ILE A 91 5.97 7.41 -8.15
N ALA A 92 4.97 7.70 -8.97
CA ALA A 92 4.62 6.89 -10.13
C ALA A 92 5.75 6.81 -11.17
N GLY A 93 6.55 7.88 -11.28
CA GLY A 93 7.71 7.98 -12.17
C GLY A 93 8.96 7.25 -11.69
N VAL A 94 8.96 6.66 -10.49
CA VAL A 94 10.08 5.82 -10.02
C VAL A 94 10.16 4.57 -10.90
N ASP A 95 11.27 4.44 -11.63
CA ASP A 95 11.52 3.33 -12.54
C ASP A 95 11.86 2.05 -11.76
N VAL A 96 11.11 0.99 -12.02
CA VAL A 96 11.23 -0.30 -11.34
C VAL A 96 10.88 -1.41 -12.32
N GLU A 97 11.75 -2.42 -12.42
CA GLU A 97 11.54 -3.59 -13.27
C GLU A 97 10.62 -4.63 -12.62
N ASP A 98 9.36 -4.27 -12.32
CA ASP A 98 8.36 -5.14 -11.69
C ASP A 98 7.18 -5.50 -12.61
N GLY A 99 7.24 -5.08 -13.88
CA GLY A 99 6.27 -5.44 -14.91
C GLY A 99 4.96 -4.64 -14.88
N ILE A 100 4.75 -3.77 -13.90
CA ILE A 100 3.63 -2.83 -13.85
C ILE A 100 4.12 -1.41 -14.15
N ILE A 101 3.34 -0.68 -14.96
CA ILE A 101 3.59 0.73 -15.26
C ILE A 101 2.44 1.54 -14.66
N PHE A 102 2.77 2.53 -13.85
CA PHE A 102 1.82 3.54 -13.41
C PHE A 102 1.90 4.74 -14.35
N ASP A 103 0.77 5.25 -14.80
CA ASP A 103 0.72 6.43 -15.67
C ASP A 103 0.58 7.71 -14.82
N PRO A 104 1.64 8.55 -14.71
CA PRO A 104 1.58 9.79 -13.92
C PRO A 104 0.55 10.79 -14.44
N ALA A 105 0.19 10.73 -15.73
CA ALA A 105 -0.84 11.61 -16.30
C ALA A 105 -2.24 11.25 -15.79
N THR A 106 -2.44 10.04 -15.27
CA THR A 106 -3.71 9.58 -14.71
C THR A 106 -3.88 9.88 -13.23
N VAL A 107 -2.89 10.50 -12.58
CA VAL A 107 -3.00 10.92 -11.18
C VAL A 107 -4.09 11.98 -11.07
N SER A 108 -5.16 11.64 -10.34
CA SER A 108 -6.20 12.57 -9.92
C SER A 108 -6.28 12.59 -8.41
N VAL A 109 -6.41 13.79 -7.83
CA VAL A 109 -6.49 13.98 -6.38
C VAL A 109 -7.74 14.77 -6.05
N GLU A 110 -8.55 14.23 -5.16
CA GLU A 110 -9.78 14.87 -4.68
C GLU A 110 -9.71 15.04 -3.18
N GLU A 111 -10.28 16.13 -2.67
CA GLU A 111 -10.42 16.33 -1.23
C GLU A 111 -11.48 15.36 -0.68
N ILE A 112 -11.15 14.67 0.40
CA ILE A 112 -12.08 13.86 1.16
C ILE A 112 -12.16 14.38 2.59
N ARG A 113 -13.39 14.46 3.14
CA ARG A 113 -13.59 14.78 4.55
C ARG A 113 -13.59 13.50 5.36
N LYS A 114 -12.69 13.40 6.34
CA LYS A 114 -12.77 12.34 7.35
C LYS A 114 -13.65 12.80 8.51
N ASP A 115 -14.32 11.85 9.18
CA ASP A 115 -15.34 12.09 10.22
C ASP A 115 -14.91 13.01 11.38
N ALA A 116 -13.60 13.20 11.57
CA ALA A 116 -13.01 14.04 12.62
C ALA A 116 -12.72 15.51 12.19
N GLY A 117 -13.13 15.93 10.99
CA GLY A 117 -12.97 17.32 10.53
C GLY A 117 -11.58 17.68 9.97
N TYR A 118 -10.68 16.70 9.86
CA TYR A 118 -9.38 16.89 9.20
C TYR A 118 -9.52 16.74 7.67
N ALA A 119 -8.82 17.60 6.94
CA ALA A 119 -8.67 17.49 5.50
C ALA A 119 -7.93 16.18 5.16
N GLY A 120 -8.52 15.39 4.26
CA GLY A 120 -7.88 14.25 3.64
C GLY A 120 -7.85 14.41 2.13
N ALA A 121 -7.07 13.58 1.48
CA ALA A 121 -7.03 13.51 0.03
C ALA A 121 -7.17 12.06 -0.43
N GLN A 122 -7.92 11.85 -1.51
CA GLN A 122 -7.96 10.59 -2.22
C GLN A 122 -7.19 10.74 -3.52
N VAL A 123 -6.18 9.89 -3.70
CA VAL A 123 -5.42 9.79 -4.93
C VAL A 123 -5.90 8.57 -5.70
N LEU A 124 -6.20 8.76 -6.98
CA LEU A 124 -6.41 7.67 -7.93
C LEU A 124 -5.31 7.71 -8.98
N ILE A 125 -4.78 6.54 -9.32
CA ILE A 125 -3.81 6.36 -10.40
C ILE A 125 -4.06 5.03 -11.12
N THR A 126 -3.85 5.02 -12.43
CA THR A 126 -3.98 3.80 -13.25
C THR A 126 -2.64 3.09 -13.36
N GLY A 127 -2.63 1.82 -12.97
CA GLY A 127 -1.56 0.87 -13.27
C GLY A 127 -1.93 -0.01 -14.46
N GLU A 128 -0.93 -0.41 -15.25
CA GLU A 128 -1.09 -1.36 -16.36
C GLU A 128 -0.03 -2.47 -16.29
N ILE A 129 -0.46 -3.72 -16.43
CA ILE A 129 0.40 -4.90 -16.57
C ILE A 129 -0.06 -5.75 -17.76
N ALA A 130 0.76 -5.85 -18.80
CA ALA A 130 0.46 -6.63 -20.01
C ALA A 130 -0.99 -6.40 -20.52
N LYS A 131 -1.37 -5.12 -20.71
CA LYS A 131 -2.69 -4.62 -21.11
C LYS A 131 -3.82 -4.76 -20.08
N ALA A 132 -3.60 -5.42 -18.94
CA ALA A 132 -4.56 -5.42 -17.85
C ALA A 132 -4.41 -4.11 -17.06
N ARG A 133 -5.51 -3.35 -16.93
CA ARG A 133 -5.53 -2.08 -16.19
C ARG A 133 -6.14 -2.27 -14.80
N CYS A 134 -5.58 -1.57 -13.83
CA CYS A 134 -6.13 -1.51 -12.48
C CYS A 134 -6.09 -0.07 -11.96
N LYS A 135 -7.19 0.37 -11.36
CA LYS A 135 -7.21 1.62 -10.59
C LYS A 135 -6.62 1.34 -9.21
N THR A 136 -5.68 2.18 -8.80
CA THR A 136 -5.03 2.11 -7.49
C THR A 136 -5.45 3.34 -6.70
N GLN A 137 -6.09 3.12 -5.56
CA GLN A 137 -6.58 4.17 -4.68
C GLN A 137 -5.65 4.31 -3.48
N ILE A 138 -5.30 5.54 -3.13
CA ILE A 138 -4.50 5.88 -1.96
C ILE A 138 -5.20 7.01 -1.21
N ASP A 139 -5.66 6.73 0.00
CA ASP A 139 -6.33 7.69 0.86
C ASP A 139 -5.33 8.23 1.89
N ILE A 140 -5.23 9.55 1.97
CA ILE A 140 -4.26 10.26 2.81
C ILE A 140 -5.02 11.05 3.86
N GLY A 141 -4.75 10.79 5.12
CA GLY A 141 -5.14 11.67 6.22
C GLY A 141 -3.98 12.57 6.63
N PHE A 142 -4.30 13.72 7.23
CA PHE A 142 -3.32 14.67 7.79
C PHE A 142 -3.73 15.05 9.22
N GLY A 143 -2.75 15.50 10.02
CA GLY A 143 -3.02 16.08 11.35
C GLY A 143 -3.17 15.09 12.50
N ASP A 144 -3.11 13.78 12.24
CA ASP A 144 -3.16 12.78 13.31
C ASP A 144 -1.88 12.79 14.16
N ALA A 145 -2.02 12.87 15.49
CA ALA A 145 -0.90 12.67 16.40
C ALA A 145 -0.44 11.20 16.38
N VAL A 146 0.87 10.98 16.23
CA VAL A 146 1.45 9.62 16.21
C VAL A 146 2.09 9.33 17.56
N THR A 147 1.50 8.38 18.31
CA THR A 147 2.06 7.91 19.57
C THR A 147 1.73 6.43 19.81
N PRO A 148 2.73 5.57 20.09
CA PRO A 148 4.16 5.83 20.04
C PRO A 148 4.63 6.16 18.60
N GLY A 149 5.86 6.66 18.46
CA GLY A 149 6.43 7.06 17.17
C GLY A 149 6.40 5.94 16.11
N PRO A 150 6.54 6.30 14.81
CA PRO A 150 6.48 5.33 13.73
C PRO A 150 7.63 4.33 13.80
N VAL A 151 7.37 3.13 13.27
CA VAL A 151 8.39 2.08 13.12
C VAL A 151 8.44 1.62 11.68
N HIS A 152 9.63 1.29 11.19
CA HIS A 152 9.79 0.73 9.86
C HIS A 152 9.34 -0.72 9.80
N ALA A 153 8.78 -1.12 8.65
CA ALA A 153 8.41 -2.50 8.37
C ALA A 153 8.71 -2.84 6.91
N ILE A 154 9.09 -4.10 6.70
CA ILE A 154 9.19 -4.70 5.37
C ILE A 154 7.80 -5.18 4.97
N TYR A 155 7.19 -4.50 3.99
CA TYR A 155 5.89 -4.88 3.47
C TYR A 155 6.01 -6.14 2.59
N PRO A 156 5.19 -7.18 2.81
CA PRO A 156 5.34 -8.46 2.14
C PRO A 156 5.09 -8.34 0.63
N VAL A 157 5.77 -9.19 -0.13
CA VAL A 157 5.63 -9.27 -1.59
C VAL A 157 4.78 -10.47 -2.02
N LEU A 158 3.98 -10.27 -3.06
CA LEU A 158 3.20 -11.32 -3.72
C LEU A 158 4.06 -12.27 -4.56
N LEU A 159 5.17 -11.77 -5.09
CA LEU A 159 6.11 -12.49 -5.94
C LEU A 159 7.49 -12.41 -5.29
N GLU A 160 8.04 -13.56 -4.88
CA GLU A 160 9.21 -13.66 -3.99
C GLU A 160 10.51 -13.09 -4.56
N ASP A 161 10.62 -12.94 -5.88
CA ASP A 161 11.77 -12.36 -6.57
C ASP A 161 11.73 -10.81 -6.62
N LEU A 162 10.64 -10.19 -6.16
CA LEU A 162 10.53 -8.74 -6.12
C LEU A 162 11.05 -8.16 -4.81
N SER A 163 11.61 -6.95 -4.91
CA SER A 163 12.04 -6.20 -3.73
C SER A 163 10.84 -5.70 -2.93
N ALA A 164 10.93 -5.88 -1.61
CA ALA A 164 9.93 -5.47 -0.64
C ALA A 164 10.06 -3.98 -0.27
N ALA A 165 8.92 -3.34 0.04
CA ALA A 165 8.92 -1.94 0.48
C ALA A 165 9.38 -1.85 1.94
N ASN A 166 10.38 -1.03 2.22
CA ASN A 166 10.71 -0.64 3.60
C ASN A 166 10.01 0.70 3.91
N ILE A 167 8.90 0.65 4.64
CA ILE A 167 8.03 1.81 4.84
C ILE A 167 7.77 2.05 6.33
N PRO A 168 7.81 3.31 6.80
CA PRO A 168 7.40 3.60 8.16
C PRO A 168 5.88 3.43 8.29
N ARG A 169 5.44 2.88 9.42
CA ARG A 169 4.03 2.54 9.67
C ARG A 169 3.59 2.87 11.08
N LEU A 170 2.28 3.02 11.27
CA LEU A 170 1.71 3.23 12.61
C LEU A 170 1.98 2.02 13.53
N TYR A 171 2.27 2.32 14.79
CA TYR A 171 2.44 1.26 15.79
C TYR A 171 1.14 0.48 15.98
N ARG A 172 1.22 -0.86 16.07
CA ARG A 172 0.06 -1.69 16.41
C ARG A 172 -0.31 -1.40 17.86
N ARG A 173 -1.34 -0.62 18.10
CA ARG A 173 -1.92 -0.50 19.43
C ARG A 173 -2.57 -1.85 19.75
N LEU A 174 -1.85 -2.74 20.43
CA LEU A 174 -2.46 -3.91 21.06
C LEU A 174 -3.57 -3.37 21.95
N GLY A 175 -4.83 -3.65 21.61
CA GLY A 175 -5.96 -3.28 22.44
C GLY A 175 -5.75 -3.82 23.85
N LYS A 176 -6.26 -3.12 24.87
CA LYS A 176 -6.35 -3.67 26.22
C LYS A 176 -7.25 -4.90 26.19
N ALA A 177 -6.70 -6.07 25.89
CA ALA A 177 -7.36 -7.36 26.03
C ALA A 177 -6.35 -8.35 26.58
N SER A 178 -6.62 -8.77 27.81
CA SER A 178 -6.10 -9.95 28.52
C SER A 178 -4.63 -9.95 28.96
N ARG A 179 -4.34 -9.18 30.01
CA ARG A 179 -3.50 -9.71 31.11
C ARG A 179 -4.32 -10.75 31.90
N HIS A 180 -4.58 -11.91 31.33
CA HIS A 180 -5.09 -13.10 32.03
C HIS A 180 -5.04 -14.29 31.07
N CYS A 181 -3.86 -14.91 30.96
CA CYS A 181 -3.68 -16.33 30.61
C CYS A 181 -2.19 -16.70 30.64
N LEU A 182 -1.51 -16.31 31.73
CA LEU A 182 -0.28 -16.98 32.14
C LEU A 182 -0.32 -17.15 33.66
N ALA A 183 -1.20 -18.06 34.08
CA ALA A 183 -1.12 -18.68 35.38
C ALA A 183 -1.08 -20.20 35.15
N ARG A 184 0.15 -20.71 35.17
CA ARG A 184 0.54 -22.03 35.70
C ARG A 184 -0.17 -23.24 35.08
N HIS A 185 0.44 -23.78 34.03
CA HIS A 185 0.75 -25.20 34.05
C HIS A 185 2.25 -25.31 34.35
N ASP A 186 2.58 -25.54 35.61
CA ASP A 186 3.69 -26.40 36.01
C ASP A 186 3.58 -26.71 37.51
N GLN A 187 3.46 -28.01 37.77
CA GLN A 187 3.46 -28.75 39.04
C GLN A 187 2.21 -28.67 39.92
#